data_AF-A0AAD4M6B9-F1
#
_entry.id   AF-A0AAD4M6B9-F1
#
_cell.length_a   1.000
_cell.length_b   1.000
_cell.length_c   1.000
_cell.angle_alpha   90.00
_cell.angle_beta   90.00
_cell.angle_gamma   90.00
#
_symmetry.space_group_name_H-M   'P 1'
#
loop_
_entity.id
_entity.type
_entity.pdbx_description
1 polymer ?
#
loop_
_entity_poly.entity_id
_entity_poly.type
_entity_poly.pdbx_seq_one_letter_code
_entity_poly.pdbx_strand_id
1 'polypeptide(L)'
;MSKISLATFLFLLASRLVDAQLVYPTCPTTWSWSFNSFGQSPCAIAAYLQGACNHGVFTIPTLDSGNSYTGPTGPGDASDLCKCNTVVYSLMSACDACQGAKWFPWSSWTQNCTAIDPLTT
;
A
#
# COMPACT_ATOMS: atom_id res chain seq x y z
N MET A 1 -5.36 41.74 -24.45
CA MET A 1 -4.31 41.77 -23.40
C MET A 1 -4.97 41.43 -22.07
N SER A 2 -4.92 40.16 -21.66
CA SER A 2 -5.66 39.67 -20.49
C SER A 2 -5.00 40.17 -19.21
N LYS A 3 -5.72 40.97 -18.41
CA LYS A 3 -5.26 41.48 -17.11
C LYS A 3 -5.53 40.40 -16.06
N ILE A 4 -4.57 39.52 -15.84
CA ILE A 4 -4.62 38.56 -14.74
C ILE A 4 -4.43 39.37 -13.44
N SER A 5 -5.43 39.31 -12.55
CA SER A 5 -5.43 40.05 -11.29
C SER A 5 -4.45 39.45 -10.29
N LEU A 6 -3.81 40.29 -9.46
CA LEU A 6 -2.92 39.87 -8.37
C LEU A 6 -3.60 38.87 -7.42
N ALA A 7 -4.92 39.01 -7.23
CA ALA A 7 -5.74 38.08 -6.45
C ALA A 7 -5.79 36.66 -7.04
N THR A 8 -5.76 36.55 -8.38
CA THR A 8 -5.70 35.27 -9.09
C THR A 8 -4.32 34.60 -8.91
N PHE A 9 -3.25 35.40 -8.81
CA PHE A 9 -1.89 34.90 -8.54
C PHE A 9 -1.73 34.37 -7.11
N LEU A 10 -2.31 35.05 -6.12
CA LEU A 10 -2.33 34.61 -4.72
C LEU A 10 -3.16 33.34 -4.49
N PHE A 11 -4.27 33.15 -5.21
CA PHE A 11 -5.05 31.91 -5.15
C PHE A 11 -4.28 30.70 -5.68
N LEU A 12 -3.47 30.87 -6.73
CA LEU A 12 -2.64 29.80 -7.29
C LEU A 12 -1.50 29.39 -6.35
N LEU A 13 -0.93 30.33 -5.60
CA LEU A 13 0.09 30.07 -4.56
C LEU A 13 -0.47 29.38 -3.31
N ALA A 14 -1.79 29.45 -3.08
CA ALA A 14 -2.48 28.75 -2.00
C ALA A 14 -2.92 27.32 -2.36
N SER A 15 -2.72 26.90 -3.62
CA SER A 15 -2.90 25.51 -4.05
C SER A 15 -1.90 24.65 -3.29
N ARG A 16 -2.33 24.01 -2.21
CA ARG A 16 -1.49 23.10 -1.46
C ARG A 16 -1.02 21.99 -2.40
N LEU A 17 0.27 21.70 -2.39
CA LEU A 17 0.76 20.39 -2.83
C LEU A 17 -0.05 19.36 -2.03
N VAL A 18 -0.88 18.57 -2.72
CA VAL A 18 -1.48 17.39 -2.09
C VAL A 18 -0.31 16.47 -1.82
N ASP A 19 0.09 16.37 -0.56
CA ASP A 19 1.09 15.40 -0.15
C ASP A 19 0.53 14.00 -0.40
N ALA A 20 1.41 13.09 -0.78
CA ALA A 20 1.08 11.69 -0.98
C ALA A 20 0.32 11.14 0.25
N GLN A 21 -0.95 10.75 0.10
CA GLN A 21 -1.75 10.27 1.23
C GLN A 21 -1.63 8.76 1.37
N LEU A 22 -0.88 8.32 2.38
CA LEU A 22 -0.84 6.95 2.85
C LEU A 22 -1.78 6.77 4.03
N VAL A 23 -2.70 5.81 3.93
CA VAL A 23 -3.61 5.43 5.01
C VAL A 23 -3.39 3.95 5.32
N TYR A 24 -3.21 3.63 6.59
CA TYR A 24 -3.01 2.26 7.04
C TYR A 24 -3.42 2.10 8.52
N PRO A 25 -3.83 0.89 8.94
CA PRO A 25 -4.18 0.63 10.33
C PRO A 25 -2.93 0.61 11.21
N THR A 26 -3.10 0.96 12.48
CA THR A 26 -2.06 0.84 13.49
C THR A 26 -2.00 -0.58 14.02
N CYS A 27 -0.79 -1.13 14.20
CA CYS A 27 -0.61 -2.40 14.90
C CYS A 27 -0.41 -2.14 16.41
N PRO A 28 -0.90 -3.03 17.30
CA PRO A 28 -0.71 -2.89 18.74
C PRO A 28 0.77 -3.03 19.13
N THR A 29 1.15 -2.52 20.31
CA THR A 29 2.55 -2.54 20.78
C THR A 29 3.12 -3.94 20.98
N THR A 30 2.26 -4.95 21.17
CA THR A 30 2.66 -6.38 21.19
C THR A 30 3.27 -6.87 19.87
N TRP A 31 3.09 -6.12 18.78
CA TRP A 31 3.70 -6.36 17.48
C TRP A 31 5.00 -5.56 17.24
N SER A 32 5.55 -4.89 18.24
CA SER A 32 6.77 -4.06 18.07
C SER A 32 7.98 -4.83 17.50
N TRP A 33 8.03 -6.16 17.67
CA TRP A 33 9.05 -7.02 17.09
C TRP A 33 9.05 -7.02 15.56
N SER A 34 7.93 -6.67 14.92
CA SER A 34 7.80 -6.62 13.46
C SER A 34 8.06 -5.23 12.87
N PHE A 35 8.30 -4.23 13.73
CA PHE A 35 8.50 -2.86 13.30
C PHE A 35 9.94 -2.71 12.79
N ASN A 36 10.13 -1.89 11.76
CA ASN A 36 11.48 -1.59 11.27
C ASN A 36 12.21 -0.60 12.20
N SER A 37 13.47 -0.27 11.87
CA SER A 37 14.29 0.68 12.64
C SER A 37 13.74 2.11 12.69
N PHE A 38 12.79 2.46 11.82
CA PHE A 38 12.07 3.73 11.84
C PHE A 38 10.78 3.68 12.67
N GLY A 39 10.50 2.56 13.34
CA GLY A 39 9.29 2.37 14.15
C GLY A 39 8.02 2.21 13.32
N GLN A 40 8.14 1.86 12.03
CA GLN A 40 6.99 1.68 11.15
C GLN A 40 6.47 0.24 11.28
N SER A 41 5.15 0.09 11.40
CA SER A 41 4.49 -1.21 11.43
C SER A 41 4.49 -1.89 10.06
N PRO A 42 4.22 -3.21 9.98
CA PRO A 42 4.08 -3.90 8.70
C PRO A 42 3.04 -3.26 7.77
N CYS A 43 1.91 -2.80 8.32
CA CYS A 43 0.89 -2.06 7.57
C CYS A 43 1.43 -0.76 6.98
N ALA A 44 2.19 0.01 7.78
CA ALA A 44 2.79 1.24 7.31
C ALA A 44 3.75 0.98 6.14
N ILE A 45 4.67 0.03 6.31
CA ILE A 45 5.67 -0.30 5.29
C ILE A 45 4.99 -0.83 4.02
N ALA A 46 3.96 -1.68 4.15
CA ALA A 46 3.18 -2.15 3.01
C ALA A 46 2.53 -0.99 2.23
N ALA A 47 1.95 -0.01 2.93
CA ALA A 47 1.37 1.17 2.30
C ALA A 47 2.44 2.01 1.58
N TYR A 48 3.64 2.18 2.16
CA TYR A 48 4.75 2.86 1.47
C TYR A 48 5.17 2.14 0.19
N LEU A 49 5.33 0.81 0.22
CA LEU A 49 5.72 0.03 -0.96
C LEU A 49 4.68 0.11 -2.07
N GLN A 50 3.40 -0.03 -1.72
CA GLN A 50 2.31 0.07 -2.69
C GLN A 50 2.14 1.51 -3.21
N GLY A 51 2.30 2.50 -2.33
CA GLY A 51 2.26 3.91 -2.68
C GLY A 51 3.36 4.29 -3.66
N ALA A 52 4.56 3.71 -3.56
CA ALA A 52 5.63 3.94 -4.54
C ALA A 52 5.20 3.64 -5.99
N CYS A 53 4.27 2.71 -6.16
CA CYS A 53 3.73 2.32 -7.46
C CYS A 53 2.42 3.02 -7.84
N ASN A 54 1.84 3.77 -6.91
CA ASN A 54 0.59 4.48 -7.08
C ASN A 54 0.74 5.98 -6.77
N HIS A 55 1.80 6.58 -7.31
CA HIS A 55 2.09 8.02 -7.21
C HIS A 55 2.13 8.56 -5.77
N GLY A 56 2.60 7.75 -4.83
CA GLY A 56 2.68 8.04 -3.41
C GLY A 56 1.38 7.78 -2.63
N VAL A 57 0.27 7.47 -3.29
CA VAL A 57 -1.04 7.34 -2.62
C VAL A 57 -1.40 5.88 -2.46
N PHE A 58 -1.75 5.44 -1.26
CA PHE A 58 -2.27 4.08 -1.07
C PHE A 58 -3.03 3.96 0.25
N THR A 59 -4.09 3.17 0.23
CA THR A 59 -4.92 2.91 1.41
C THR A 59 -4.97 1.43 1.70
N ILE A 60 -4.51 1.07 2.89
CA ILE A 60 -4.78 -0.23 3.50
C ILE A 60 -5.93 0.00 4.49
N PRO A 61 -7.14 -0.50 4.20
CA PRO A 61 -8.29 -0.28 5.07
C PRO A 61 -8.19 -1.15 6.33
N THR A 62 -8.72 -0.68 7.46
CA THR A 62 -8.91 -1.53 8.64
C THR A 62 -9.83 -2.70 8.29
N LEU A 63 -9.50 -3.90 8.76
CA LEU A 63 -10.29 -5.10 8.51
C LEU A 63 -11.48 -5.22 9.46
N ASP A 64 -12.64 -5.57 8.90
CA ASP A 64 -13.76 -6.08 9.69
C ASP A 64 -13.49 -7.53 10.16
N SER A 65 -14.21 -7.96 11.19
CA SER A 65 -14.07 -9.32 11.73
C SER A 65 -14.31 -10.39 10.66
N GLY A 66 -13.32 -11.26 10.46
CA GLY A 66 -13.39 -12.37 9.51
C GLY A 66 -12.89 -12.04 8.10
N ASN A 67 -12.53 -10.78 7.83
CA ASN A 67 -11.92 -10.37 6.56
C ASN A 67 -10.40 -10.45 6.60
N SER A 68 -9.80 -10.56 5.42
CA SER A 68 -8.36 -10.59 5.17
C SER A 68 -8.05 -9.86 3.88
N TYR A 69 -6.83 -9.32 3.74
CA TYR A 69 -6.40 -8.76 2.47
C TYR A 69 -6.22 -9.85 1.44
N THR A 70 -6.98 -9.75 0.35
CA THR A 70 -6.81 -10.62 -0.80
C THR A 70 -5.61 -10.17 -1.62
N GLY A 71 -4.97 -11.14 -2.26
CA GLY A 71 -3.95 -10.87 -3.25
C GLY A 71 -4.49 -10.14 -4.49
N PRO A 72 -3.65 -9.97 -5.50
CA PRO A 72 -3.99 -9.18 -6.69
C PRO A 72 -5.08 -9.91 -7.50
N THR A 73 -6.18 -9.22 -7.80
CA THR A 73 -7.39 -9.82 -8.43
C THR A 73 -7.93 -9.01 -9.61
N GLY A 74 -7.46 -7.78 -9.81
CA GLY A 74 -7.89 -6.92 -10.91
C GLY A 74 -7.33 -7.34 -12.26
N PRO A 75 -8.01 -7.00 -13.38
CA PRO A 75 -7.59 -7.37 -14.74
C PRO A 75 -6.27 -6.75 -15.24
N GLY A 76 -5.53 -6.02 -14.41
CA GLY A 76 -4.16 -5.53 -14.67
C GLY A 76 -3.14 -5.92 -13.60
N ASP A 77 -3.56 -6.68 -12.59
CA ASP A 77 -2.73 -7.01 -11.44
C ASP A 77 -1.73 -8.13 -11.73
N ALA A 78 -1.98 -8.92 -12.78
CA ALA A 78 -1.23 -10.14 -13.08
C ALA A 78 0.25 -9.92 -13.39
N SER A 79 0.59 -8.71 -13.85
CA SER A 79 1.95 -8.26 -14.12
C SER A 79 2.39 -7.09 -13.24
N ASP A 80 1.62 -6.77 -12.20
CA ASP A 80 1.94 -5.68 -11.29
C ASP A 80 2.99 -6.15 -10.27
N LEU A 81 4.27 -5.88 -10.57
CA LEU A 81 5.41 -6.22 -9.70
C LEU A 81 5.31 -5.61 -8.29
N CYS A 82 4.46 -4.61 -8.08
CA CYS A 82 4.26 -4.02 -6.78
C CYS A 82 3.32 -4.85 -5.90
N LYS A 83 2.40 -5.59 -6.52
CA LYS A 83 1.47 -6.48 -5.80
C LYS A 83 1.94 -7.94 -5.82
N CYS A 84 2.52 -8.35 -6.93
CA CYS A 84 3.11 -9.66 -7.17
C CYS A 84 4.55 -9.71 -6.67
N ASN A 85 4.72 -9.55 -5.35
CA ASN A 85 6.02 -9.46 -4.70
C ASN A 85 5.97 -10.13 -3.33
N THR A 86 6.98 -10.96 -3.02
CA THR A 86 7.05 -11.71 -1.75
C THR A 86 7.18 -10.80 -0.53
N VAL A 87 7.85 -9.65 -0.65
CA VAL A 87 7.99 -8.65 0.41
C VAL A 87 6.65 -7.99 0.70
N VAL A 88 5.91 -7.58 -0.33
CA VAL A 88 4.58 -6.98 -0.18
C VAL A 88 3.61 -7.99 0.41
N TYR A 89 3.62 -9.23 -0.06
CA TYR A 89 2.84 -10.31 0.56
C TYR A 89 3.15 -10.51 2.04
N SER A 90 4.44 -10.54 2.41
CA SER A 90 4.84 -10.76 3.81
C SER A 90 4.36 -9.63 4.71
N LEU A 91 4.47 -8.38 4.25
CA LEU A 91 4.03 -7.21 5.01
C LEU A 91 2.51 -7.10 5.10
N MET A 92 1.78 -7.40 4.03
CA MET A 92 0.31 -7.45 4.03
C MET A 92 -0.22 -8.58 4.92
N SER A 93 0.42 -9.76 4.89
CA SER A 93 0.07 -10.89 5.77
C SER A 93 0.35 -10.58 7.23
N ALA A 94 1.47 -9.91 7.52
CA ALA A 94 1.76 -9.42 8.87
C ALA A 94 0.77 -8.31 9.29
N CYS A 95 0.28 -7.50 8.35
CA CYS A 95 -0.74 -6.50 8.60
C CYS A 95 -2.12 -7.12 8.91
N ASP A 96 -2.53 -8.18 8.22
CA ASP A 96 -3.69 -9.00 8.59
C ASP A 96 -3.55 -9.48 10.04
N ALA A 97 -2.41 -10.14 10.32
CA ALA A 97 -2.15 -10.75 11.61
C ALA A 97 -2.08 -9.72 12.76
N CYS A 98 -1.56 -8.51 12.52
CA CYS A 98 -1.50 -7.47 13.54
C CYS A 98 -2.87 -6.86 13.87
N GLN A 99 -3.82 -6.94 12.94
CA GLN A 99 -5.21 -6.58 13.15
C GLN A 99 -6.04 -7.72 13.76
N GLY A 100 -5.43 -8.88 14.01
CA GLY A 100 -6.11 -10.06 14.55
C GLY A 100 -6.81 -10.93 13.48
N ALA A 101 -6.59 -10.63 12.20
CA ALA A 101 -7.10 -11.44 11.10
C ALA A 101 -6.16 -12.61 10.77
N LYS A 102 -6.69 -13.59 10.04
CA LYS A 102 -5.86 -14.58 9.34
C LYS A 102 -5.39 -14.00 8.01
N TRP A 103 -4.31 -14.52 7.46
CA TRP A 103 -3.82 -14.14 6.14
C TRP A 103 -3.97 -15.29 5.15
N PHE A 104 -4.04 -14.96 3.86
CA PHE A 104 -4.03 -15.97 2.81
C PHE A 104 -2.63 -16.58 2.64
N PRO A 105 -2.52 -17.88 2.32
CA PRO A 105 -1.24 -18.47 1.96
C PRO A 105 -0.73 -17.85 0.65
N TRP A 106 0.60 -17.84 0.45
CA TRP A 106 1.24 -17.28 -0.74
C TRP A 106 0.63 -17.81 -2.05
N SER A 107 0.33 -19.11 -2.12
CA SER A 107 -0.29 -19.72 -3.29
C SER A 107 -1.66 -19.13 -3.65
N SER A 108 -2.44 -18.71 -2.65
CA SER A 108 -3.70 -18.00 -2.87
C SER A 108 -3.46 -16.54 -3.23
N TRP A 109 -2.48 -15.88 -2.59
CA TRP A 109 -2.10 -14.51 -2.91
C TRP A 109 -1.67 -14.37 -4.38
N THR A 110 -0.81 -15.26 -4.87
CA THR A 110 -0.26 -15.18 -6.22
C THR A 110 -1.07 -15.89 -7.29
N GLN A 111 -2.31 -16.30 -7.00
CA GLN A 111 -3.11 -17.05 -7.96
C GLN A 111 -3.23 -16.34 -9.32
N ASN A 112 -3.29 -15.01 -9.33
CA ASN A 112 -3.36 -14.22 -10.55
C ASN A 112 -2.03 -13.60 -10.98
N CYS A 113 -0.93 -13.85 -10.28
CA CYS A 113 0.38 -13.31 -10.64
C CYS A 113 1.04 -14.19 -11.71
N THR A 114 0.80 -13.86 -12.98
CA THR A 114 1.26 -14.69 -14.11
C THR A 114 2.55 -14.19 -14.75
N ALA A 115 2.96 -12.94 -14.50
CA ALA A 115 4.15 -12.35 -15.12
C ALA A 115 5.42 -12.36 -14.24
N ILE A 116 5.35 -12.93 -13.02
CA ILE A 116 6.52 -13.10 -12.14
C ILE A 116 7.06 -14.51 -12.24
N ASP A 117 7.82 -14.77 -13.30
CA ASP A 117 8.88 -15.77 -13.25
C ASP A 117 10.22 -15.15 -13.67
N PRO A 118 11.18 -14.96 -12.74
CA PRO A 118 12.54 -14.56 -13.08
C PRO A 118 13.36 -15.66 -13.79
N LEU A 119 12.83 -16.88 -13.98
CA LEU A 119 13.59 -18.02 -14.52
C LEU A 119 13.37 -18.30 -16.01
N THR A 120 12.87 -17.33 -16.79
CA THR A 120 12.65 -17.51 -18.25
C THR A 120 13.55 -16.66 -19.15
N THR A 121 14.74 -16.26 -18.70
CA THR A 121 15.81 -15.74 -19.57
C THR A 121 17.12 -16.49 -19.36
#